data_AF-A0A5J4Q122-F1
#
_entry.id   AF-A0A5J4Q122-F1
#
_cell.length_a   1.000
_cell.length_b   1.000
_cell.length_c   1.000
_cell.angle_alpha   90.00
_cell.angle_beta   90.00
_cell.angle_gamma   90.00
#
_symmetry.space_group_name_H-M   'P 1'
#
loop_
_entity.id
_entity.type
_entity.pdbx_description
1 polymer ?
#
loop_
_entity_poly.entity_id
_entity_poly.type
_entity_poly.pdbx_seq_one_letter_code
_entity_poly.pdbx_strand_id
1 'polypeptide(L)'
;MDVSAVPQVMGILNVTPDSFYTGSRMQTETEIARRTKQILEEGASIIDIGAYSSRPNAEHITAKEEMNRLRKGLEIVNRNHPGAIISVDTFRAEVAENCVRNYGVAIINDISGGEMDKQMFDTVARLNVPYILTHIKGTPQNMQKEPHYDNVVKEVFMYFAQKVQ
;
A
#
# COMPACT_ATOMS: atom_id res chain seq x y z
N MET A 1 -12.90 -18.02 -10.34
CA MET A 1 -11.97 -17.60 -9.27
C MET A 1 -12.16 -18.59 -8.14
N ASP A 2 -11.12 -19.34 -7.83
CA ASP A 2 -11.09 -20.12 -6.60
C ASP A 2 -10.82 -19.12 -5.46
N VAL A 3 -11.89 -18.70 -4.79
CA VAL A 3 -11.78 -17.87 -3.59
C VAL A 3 -11.24 -18.79 -2.51
N SER A 4 -10.05 -18.51 -1.97
CA SER A 4 -9.45 -19.37 -0.96
C SER A 4 -10.46 -19.61 0.18
N ALA A 5 -10.72 -20.88 0.50
CA ALA A 5 -11.65 -21.26 1.57
C ALA A 5 -11.21 -20.76 2.96
N VAL A 6 -9.97 -20.25 3.09
CA VAL A 6 -9.36 -19.74 4.31
C VAL A 6 -8.94 -18.27 4.13
N PRO A 7 -9.31 -17.35 5.04
CA PRO A 7 -8.86 -15.97 4.97
C PRO A 7 -7.34 -15.87 5.08
N GLN A 8 -6.74 -14.98 4.29
CA GLN A 8 -5.32 -14.66 4.37
C GLN A 8 -5.11 -13.44 5.27
N VAL A 9 -4.04 -13.44 6.06
CA VAL A 9 -3.69 -12.33 6.94
C VAL A 9 -2.61 -11.47 6.27
N MET A 10 -2.87 -10.17 6.17
CA MET A 10 -1.97 -9.16 5.64
C MET A 10 -1.46 -8.27 6.77
N GLY A 11 -0.17 -8.33 7.07
CA GLY A 11 0.45 -7.53 8.12
C GLY A 11 0.97 -6.20 7.60
N ILE A 12 0.70 -5.12 8.32
CA ILE A 12 1.05 -3.75 7.91
C ILE A 12 2.47 -3.38 8.38
N LEU A 13 3.28 -2.91 7.42
CA LEU A 13 4.61 -2.35 7.61
C LEU A 13 4.68 -0.93 7.05
N ASN A 14 4.46 0.07 7.90
CA ASN A 14 4.59 1.47 7.49
C ASN A 14 6.03 1.94 7.63
N VAL A 15 6.66 2.31 6.52
CA VAL A 15 8.02 2.87 6.44
C VAL A 15 8.02 4.39 6.41
N THR A 16 7.27 4.98 7.35
CA THR A 16 7.20 6.44 7.56
C THR A 16 8.14 6.87 8.68
N PRO A 17 8.62 8.13 8.70
CA PRO A 17 9.30 8.68 9.87
C PRO A 17 8.39 8.62 11.11
N ASP A 18 8.95 8.29 12.28
CA ASP A 18 8.22 8.44 13.53
C ASP A 18 8.08 9.92 13.87
N SER A 19 6.83 10.41 13.89
CA SER A 19 6.50 11.81 14.19
C SER A 19 6.81 12.22 15.65
N PHE A 20 7.25 11.28 16.50
CA PHE A 20 7.46 11.51 17.94
C PHE A 20 8.90 11.89 18.31
N TYR A 21 9.91 11.65 17.46
CA TYR A 21 11.31 11.94 17.77
C TYR A 21 12.01 12.69 16.64
N THR A 22 12.27 13.98 16.89
CA THR A 22 12.91 14.94 15.98
C THR A 22 14.34 14.56 15.54
N GLY A 23 14.97 13.57 16.18
CA GLY A 23 16.35 13.16 15.93
C GLY A 23 16.54 12.05 14.89
N SER A 24 15.50 11.30 14.51
CA SER A 24 15.59 10.19 13.54
C SER A 24 14.50 10.33 12.48
N ARG A 25 14.80 11.01 11.37
CA ARG A 25 13.84 11.26 10.28
C ARG A 25 13.43 10.00 9.49
N MET A 26 13.84 8.81 9.89
CA MET A 26 13.43 7.55 9.27
C MET A 26 13.39 6.43 10.30
N GLN A 27 12.48 5.47 10.14
CA GLN A 27 12.61 4.18 10.83
C GLN A 27 14.00 3.58 10.55
N THR A 28 14.60 3.04 11.60
CA THR A 28 15.88 2.36 11.53
C THR A 28 15.71 1.02 10.81
N GLU A 29 16.81 0.52 10.23
CA GLU A 29 16.82 -0.79 9.60
C GLU A 29 16.40 -1.90 10.59
N THR A 30 16.86 -1.80 11.84
CA THR A 30 16.52 -2.72 12.92
C THR A 30 15.02 -2.73 13.22
N GLU A 31 14.35 -1.58 13.23
CA GLU A 31 12.91 -1.50 13.47
C GLU A 31 12.10 -2.15 12.35
N ILE A 32 12.47 -1.89 11.08
CA ILE A 32 11.85 -2.51 9.91
C ILE A 32 12.03 -4.02 9.99
N ALA A 33 13.26 -4.50 10.17
CA ALA A 33 13.55 -5.94 10.27
C ALA A 33 12.78 -6.61 11.41
N ARG A 34 12.74 -5.98 12.59
CA ARG A 34 12.00 -6.50 13.76
C ARG A 34 10.51 -6.56 13.47
N ARG A 35 9.92 -5.53 12.87
CA ARG A 35 8.48 -5.50 12.56
C ARG A 35 8.12 -6.53 11.49
N THR A 36 8.92 -6.66 10.44
CA THR A 36 8.76 -7.69 9.40
C THR A 36 8.78 -9.09 10.01
N LYS A 37 9.77 -9.38 10.86
CA LYS A 37 9.85 -10.66 11.58
C LYS A 37 8.61 -10.91 12.43
N GLN A 38 8.19 -9.92 13.21
CA GLN A 38 6.99 -10.02 14.05
C GLN A 38 5.73 -10.35 13.23
N ILE A 39 5.52 -9.65 12.10
CA ILE A 39 4.37 -9.89 11.20
C ILE A 39 4.33 -11.36 10.75
N LEU A 40 5.48 -11.91 10.36
CA LEU A 40 5.59 -13.29 9.89
C LEU A 40 5.42 -14.31 11.02
N GLU A 41 5.98 -14.05 12.21
CA GLU A 41 5.83 -14.91 13.40
C GLU A 41 4.39 -14.94 13.93
N GLU A 42 3.64 -13.83 13.77
CA GLU A 42 2.20 -13.75 14.08
C GLU A 42 1.32 -14.46 13.03
N GLY A 43 1.91 -15.02 11.98
CA GLY A 43 1.23 -15.87 11.00
C GLY A 43 0.68 -15.13 9.77
N ALA A 44 1.08 -13.87 9.54
CA ALA A 44 0.69 -13.17 8.32
C ALA A 44 1.31 -13.82 7.07
N SER A 45 0.50 -13.98 6.03
CA SER A 45 0.92 -14.55 4.75
C SER A 45 1.38 -13.48 3.76
N ILE A 46 0.99 -12.23 3.98
CA ILE A 46 1.31 -11.07 3.14
C ILE A 46 1.83 -9.94 4.03
N ILE A 47 2.82 -9.20 3.54
CA ILE A 47 3.29 -7.95 4.15
C ILE A 47 2.86 -6.80 3.25
N ASP A 48 2.04 -5.88 3.76
CA ASP A 48 1.66 -4.65 3.05
C ASP A 48 2.56 -3.51 3.51
N ILE A 49 3.42 -3.05 2.61
CA ILE A 49 4.38 -1.98 2.88
C ILE A 49 3.87 -0.65 2.32
N GLY A 50 3.78 0.36 3.20
CA GLY A 50 3.32 1.70 2.86
C GLY A 50 4.35 2.76 3.27
N ALA A 51 4.62 3.73 2.39
CA ALA A 51 5.51 4.87 2.67
C ALA A 51 4.79 6.21 2.74
N TYR A 52 3.55 6.25 2.25
CA TYR A 52 2.68 7.40 2.24
C TYR A 52 1.64 7.26 3.36
N SER A 53 1.59 8.22 4.29
CA SER A 53 0.61 8.19 5.36
C SER A 53 -0.75 8.66 4.84
N SER A 54 -1.77 7.80 4.94
CA SER A 54 -3.17 8.14 4.68
C SER A 54 -3.88 8.75 5.90
N ARG A 55 -3.14 9.08 6.96
CA ARG A 55 -3.71 9.69 8.18
C ARG A 55 -4.20 11.12 7.90
N PRO A 56 -5.29 11.56 8.57
CA PRO A 56 -5.71 12.96 8.51
C PRO A 56 -4.56 13.90 8.87
N ASN A 57 -4.36 14.95 8.07
CA ASN A 57 -3.28 15.94 8.21
C ASN A 57 -1.84 15.42 8.02
N ALA A 58 -1.64 14.23 7.44
CA ALA A 58 -0.31 13.79 7.04
C ALA A 58 0.27 14.72 5.97
N GLU A 59 1.57 15.02 6.08
CA GLU A 59 2.29 15.79 5.06
C GLU A 59 2.31 15.03 3.73
N HIS A 60 2.02 15.76 2.65
CA HIS A 60 2.17 15.21 1.31
C HIS A 60 3.65 15.02 0.99
N ILE A 61 4.03 13.81 0.56
CA ILE A 61 5.39 13.52 0.09
C ILE A 61 5.41 13.37 -1.42
N THR A 62 6.56 13.67 -2.03
CA THR A 62 6.78 13.47 -3.47
C THR A 62 6.91 11.99 -3.81
N ALA A 63 6.67 11.62 -5.07
CA ALA A 63 6.89 10.25 -5.57
C ALA A 63 8.32 9.76 -5.29
N LYS A 64 9.30 10.65 -5.43
CA LYS A 64 10.72 10.36 -5.15
C LYS A 64 10.94 10.00 -3.68
N GLU A 65 10.33 10.74 -2.76
CA GLU A 65 10.44 10.49 -1.32
C GLU A 65 9.73 9.19 -0.93
N GLU A 66 8.54 8.95 -1.47
CA GLU A 66 7.81 7.69 -1.30
C GLU A 66 8.64 6.50 -1.77
N MET A 67 9.21 6.58 -2.98
CA MET A 67 10.07 5.53 -3.53
C MET A 67 11.34 5.32 -2.72
N ASN A 68 11.98 6.38 -2.20
CA ASN A 68 13.16 6.25 -1.35
C ASN A 68 12.87 5.46 -0.06
N ARG A 69 11.70 5.70 0.55
CA ARG A 69 11.24 5.00 1.75
C ARG A 69 10.90 3.54 1.45
N LEU A 70 10.12 3.30 0.40
CA LEU A 70 9.76 1.96 -0.05
C LEU A 70 10.99 1.14 -0.38
N ARG A 71 11.93 1.70 -1.16
CA ARG A 71 13.19 1.04 -1.49
C ARG A 71 13.92 0.54 -0.25
N LYS A 72 14.10 1.41 0.75
CA LYS A 72 14.78 1.04 2.01
C LYS A 72 14.05 -0.12 2.68
N GLY A 73 12.72 -0.06 2.81
CA GLY A 73 11.93 -1.12 3.41
C GLY A 73 12.00 -2.44 2.64
N LEU A 74 11.79 -2.39 1.32
CA LEU A 74 11.83 -3.53 0.41
C LEU A 74 13.19 -4.22 0.41
N GLU A 75 14.30 -3.47 0.36
CA GLU A 75 15.66 -4.03 0.45
C GLU A 75 15.91 -4.79 1.75
N ILE A 76 15.38 -4.29 2.87
CA ILE A 76 15.50 -4.94 4.19
C ILE A 76 14.63 -6.20 4.24
N VAL A 77 13.38 -6.12 3.81
CA VAL A 77 12.45 -7.26 3.80
C VAL A 77 12.99 -8.37 2.91
N ASN A 78 13.37 -8.08 1.67
CA ASN A 78 13.86 -9.08 0.72
C ASN A 78 15.16 -9.74 1.17
N ARG A 79 16.06 -8.99 1.81
CA ARG A 79 17.32 -9.54 2.33
C ARG A 79 17.09 -10.49 3.51
N ASN A 80 16.18 -10.16 4.41
CA ASN A 80 15.93 -10.96 5.62
C ASN A 80 14.92 -12.09 5.39
N HIS A 81 13.99 -11.90 4.45
CA HIS A 81 12.86 -12.80 4.18
C HIS A 81 12.59 -12.87 2.66
N PRO A 82 13.50 -13.45 1.85
CA PRO A 82 13.42 -13.45 0.38
C PRO A 82 12.19 -14.18 -0.20
N GLY A 83 11.46 -14.96 0.61
CA GLY A 83 10.23 -15.64 0.21
C GLY A 83 8.94 -14.95 0.67
N ALA A 84 9.02 -13.78 1.31
CA ALA A 84 7.84 -13.06 1.76
C ALA A 84 7.01 -12.55 0.57
N ILE A 85 5.68 -12.71 0.64
CA ILE A 85 4.77 -12.11 -0.34
C ILE A 85 4.55 -10.66 0.08
N ILE A 86 4.93 -9.73 -0.80
CA ILE A 86 4.88 -8.29 -0.51
C ILE A 86 3.79 -7.64 -1.35
N SER A 87 2.91 -6.91 -0.67
CA SER A 87 2.00 -5.91 -1.22
C SER A 87 2.59 -4.52 -1.01
N VAL A 88 2.45 -3.60 -1.98
CA VAL A 88 2.81 -2.18 -1.80
C VAL A 88 1.54 -1.34 -1.80
N ASP A 89 1.37 -0.56 -0.72
CA ASP A 89 0.35 0.50 -0.62
C ASP A 89 0.84 1.76 -1.33
N THR A 90 0.38 1.96 -2.56
CA THR A 90 0.65 3.17 -3.35
C THR A 90 -0.48 3.46 -4.34
N PHE A 91 -0.75 4.75 -4.54
CA PHE A 91 -1.67 5.25 -5.56
C PHE A 91 -0.93 5.82 -6.79
N ARG A 92 0.40 5.65 -6.88
CA ARG A 92 1.24 6.18 -7.98
C ARG A 92 1.73 5.05 -8.89
N ALA A 93 1.42 5.14 -10.18
CA ALA A 93 1.74 4.09 -11.14
C ALA A 93 3.25 3.88 -11.30
N GLU A 94 4.03 4.97 -11.33
CA GLU A 94 5.50 4.89 -11.43
C GLU A 94 6.13 4.17 -10.23
N VAL A 95 5.61 4.42 -9.02
CA VAL A 95 6.07 3.77 -7.79
C VAL A 95 5.71 2.29 -7.81
N ALA A 96 4.48 1.94 -8.19
CA ALA A 96 4.04 0.56 -8.35
C ALA A 96 4.92 -0.20 -9.35
N GLU A 97 5.18 0.37 -10.54
CA GLU A 97 6.04 -0.24 -11.56
C GLU A 97 7.47 -0.46 -11.06
N ASN A 98 8.06 0.53 -10.39
CA ASN A 98 9.40 0.40 -9.85
C ASN A 98 9.48 -0.70 -8.78
N CYS A 99 8.48 -0.74 -7.89
CA CYS A 99 8.37 -1.73 -6.84
C CYS A 99 8.30 -3.16 -7.38
N VAL A 100 7.43 -3.42 -8.38
CA VAL A 100 7.29 -4.75 -8.99
C VAL A 100 8.57 -5.13 -9.73
N ARG A 101 9.08 -4.27 -10.61
CA ARG A 101 10.21 -4.60 -11.49
C ARG A 101 11.52 -4.82 -10.74
N ASN A 102 11.79 -4.03 -9.70
CA ASN A 102 13.10 -4.02 -9.06
C ASN A 102 13.14 -4.79 -7.72
N TYR A 103 11.99 -5.00 -7.09
CA TYR A 103 11.91 -5.62 -5.75
C TYR A 103 11.01 -6.84 -5.68
N GLY A 104 10.40 -7.26 -6.80
CA GLY A 104 9.57 -8.47 -6.84
C GLY A 104 8.28 -8.34 -6.03
N VAL A 105 7.74 -7.12 -5.90
CA VAL A 105 6.45 -6.89 -5.25
C VAL A 105 5.37 -7.65 -6.01
N ALA A 106 4.56 -8.40 -5.26
CA ALA A 106 3.62 -9.37 -5.78
C ALA A 106 2.19 -8.82 -5.89
N ILE A 107 1.86 -7.77 -5.15
CA ILE A 107 0.51 -7.19 -5.08
C ILE A 107 0.62 -5.67 -5.06
N ILE A 108 -0.26 -4.97 -5.79
CA ILE A 108 -0.43 -3.53 -5.65
C ILE A 108 -1.72 -3.26 -4.88
N ASN A 109 -1.62 -2.50 -3.79
CA ASN A 109 -2.73 -2.03 -2.99
C ASN A 109 -2.91 -0.53 -3.24
N ASP A 110 -4.00 -0.14 -3.89
CA ASP A 110 -4.25 1.25 -4.23
C ASP A 110 -5.52 1.75 -3.57
N ILE A 111 -5.32 2.56 -2.54
CA ILE A 111 -6.41 3.16 -1.77
C ILE A 111 -7.29 4.10 -2.60
N SER A 112 -6.81 4.59 -3.74
CA SER A 112 -7.55 5.49 -4.63
C SER A 112 -8.36 4.77 -5.70
N GLY A 113 -8.13 3.48 -5.91
CA GLY A 113 -8.74 2.70 -6.99
C GLY A 113 -8.52 3.33 -8.38
N GLY A 114 -7.30 3.79 -8.65
CA GLY A 114 -6.89 4.39 -9.92
C GLY A 114 -7.37 5.85 -10.12
N GLU A 115 -7.98 6.48 -9.13
CA GLU A 115 -8.45 7.88 -9.24
C GLU A 115 -7.31 8.90 -9.14
N MET A 116 -6.24 8.59 -8.41
CA MET A 116 -5.14 9.54 -8.19
C MET A 116 -4.04 9.47 -9.24
N ASP A 117 -3.95 8.35 -9.97
CA ASP A 117 -3.05 8.21 -11.11
C ASP A 117 -3.76 7.43 -12.23
N LYS A 118 -4.08 8.14 -13.31
CA LYS A 118 -4.80 7.58 -14.46
C LYS A 118 -4.03 6.47 -15.17
N GLN A 119 -2.72 6.37 -14.96
CA GLN A 119 -1.89 5.31 -15.53
C GLN A 119 -1.89 4.03 -14.70
N MET A 120 -2.50 4.02 -13.50
CA MET A 120 -2.41 2.88 -12.58
C MET A 120 -2.92 1.58 -13.20
N PHE A 121 -4.11 1.59 -13.81
CA PHE A 121 -4.71 0.40 -14.41
C PHE A 121 -3.88 -0.15 -15.58
N ASP A 122 -3.45 0.71 -16.50
CA ASP A 122 -2.58 0.29 -17.61
C ASP A 122 -1.26 -0.30 -17.10
N THR A 123 -0.71 0.29 -16.04
CA THR A 123 0.53 -0.17 -15.42
C THR A 123 0.37 -1.54 -14.76
N VAL A 124 -0.64 -1.74 -13.90
CA VAL A 124 -0.83 -3.04 -13.24
C VAL A 124 -1.22 -4.14 -14.23
N ALA A 125 -1.97 -3.80 -15.28
CA ALA A 125 -2.27 -4.73 -16.38
C ALA A 125 -1.00 -5.20 -17.10
N ARG A 126 -0.05 -4.29 -17.38
CA ARG A 126 1.26 -4.66 -17.97
C ARG A 126 2.13 -5.46 -17.02
N LEU A 127 2.09 -5.16 -15.72
CA LEU A 127 2.89 -5.84 -14.70
C LEU A 127 2.35 -7.25 -14.38
N ASN A 128 1.06 -7.50 -14.65
CA ASN A 128 0.39 -8.77 -14.44
C ASN A 128 0.50 -9.25 -12.97
N VAL A 129 0.28 -8.33 -12.04
CA VAL A 129 0.21 -8.60 -10.59
C VAL A 129 -1.20 -8.36 -10.07
N PRO A 130 -1.66 -9.12 -9.06
CA PRO A 130 -2.90 -8.81 -8.34
C PRO A 130 -2.99 -7.35 -7.90
N TYR A 131 -4.20 -6.80 -7.97
CA TYR A 131 -4.51 -5.42 -7.63
C TYR A 131 -5.65 -5.37 -6.60
N ILE A 132 -5.42 -4.69 -5.48
CA ILE A 132 -6.43 -4.42 -4.46
C ILE A 132 -7.00 -3.02 -4.73
N LEU A 133 -8.26 -2.98 -5.14
CA LEU A 133 -9.00 -1.76 -5.42
C LEU A 133 -9.81 -1.38 -4.17
N THR A 134 -9.58 -0.19 -3.62
CA THR A 134 -10.32 0.33 -2.46
C THR A 134 -11.22 1.50 -2.86
N HIS A 135 -12.37 1.62 -2.18
CA HIS A 135 -13.24 2.79 -2.29
C HIS A 135 -12.85 3.85 -1.24
N ILE A 136 -12.59 5.08 -1.70
CA ILE A 136 -12.46 6.27 -0.84
C ILE A 136 -13.34 7.40 -1.35
N LYS A 137 -13.74 8.33 -0.47
CA LYS A 137 -14.44 9.56 -0.83
C LYS A 137 -13.56 10.75 -0.47
N GLY A 138 -13.18 11.55 -1.47
CA GLY A 138 -12.20 12.62 -1.33
C GLY A 138 -10.76 12.12 -1.51
N THR A 139 -9.84 12.61 -0.69
CA THR A 139 -8.41 12.26 -0.70
C THR A 139 -7.99 11.75 0.68
N PRO A 140 -6.81 11.13 0.85
CA PRO A 140 -6.40 10.59 2.14
C PRO A 140 -6.36 11.65 3.25
N GLN A 141 -6.11 12.92 2.88
CA GLN A 141 -6.06 14.05 3.80
C GLN A 141 -7.43 14.52 4.30
N ASN A 142 -8.51 14.29 3.53
CA ASN A 142 -9.84 14.83 3.84
C ASN A 142 -10.95 13.78 3.88
N MET A 143 -10.70 12.50 3.57
CA MET A 143 -11.72 11.45 3.54
C MET A 143 -12.44 11.22 4.88
N GLN A 144 -11.87 11.70 5.98
CA GLN A 144 -12.45 11.65 7.32
C GLN A 144 -13.20 12.95 7.72
N LYS A 145 -13.15 14.00 6.89
CA LYS A 145 -13.79 15.29 7.15
C LYS A 145 -15.21 15.26 6.61
N GLU A 146 -16.16 14.94 7.49
CA GLU A 146 -17.60 14.92 7.21
C GLU A 146 -17.98 14.13 5.94
N PRO A 147 -17.56 12.86 5.79
CA PRO A 147 -17.95 12.07 4.63
C PRO A 147 -19.46 11.82 4.65
N HIS A 148 -20.15 12.24 3.59
CA HIS A 148 -21.59 12.07 3.44
C HIS A 148 -21.89 11.07 2.33
N TYR A 149 -22.83 10.15 2.55
CA TYR A 149 -23.38 9.23 1.53
C TYR A 149 -24.90 9.27 1.65
N ASP A 150 -25.61 9.37 0.53
CA ASP A 150 -27.07 9.23 0.49
C ASP A 150 -27.45 7.76 0.71
N ASN A 151 -26.68 6.85 0.10
CA ASN A 151 -26.78 5.41 0.31
C ASN A 151 -25.42 4.75 0.10
N VAL A 152 -24.71 4.50 1.20
CA VAL A 152 -23.35 3.96 1.18
C VAL A 152 -23.25 2.62 0.43
N VAL A 153 -24.21 1.71 0.59
CA VAL A 153 -24.15 0.40 -0.06
C VAL A 153 -24.29 0.56 -1.57
N LYS A 154 -25.27 1.36 -2.02
CA LYS A 154 -25.51 1.60 -3.45
C LYS A 154 -24.33 2.34 -4.09
N GLU A 155 -23.85 3.40 -3.44
CA GLU A 155 -22.74 4.22 -3.96
C GLU A 155 -21.45 3.39 -4.09
N VAL A 156 -21.09 2.63 -3.04
CA VAL A 156 -19.89 1.78 -3.05
C VAL A 156 -20.03 0.64 -4.06
N PHE A 157 -21.20 -0.02 -4.12
CA PHE A 157 -21.45 -1.06 -5.12
C PHE A 157 -21.30 -0.52 -6.55
N MET A 158 -21.88 0.65 -6.82
CA MET A 158 -21.80 1.24 -8.16
C MET A 158 -20.40 1.69 -8.53
N TYR A 159 -19.64 2.22 -7.57
CA TYR A 159 -18.23 2.53 -7.77
C TYR A 159 -17.44 1.30 -8.22
N PHE A 160 -17.54 0.19 -7.47
CA PHE A 160 -16.85 -1.05 -7.84
C PHE A 160 -17.33 -1.60 -9.18
N ALA A 161 -18.65 -1.59 -9.44
CA ALA A 161 -19.21 -2.07 -10.70
C ALA A 161 -18.73 -1.28 -11.93
N GLN A 162 -18.47 0.01 -11.78
CA GLN A 162 -17.88 0.84 -12.84
C GLN A 162 -16.39 0.56 -13.06
N LYS A 163 -15.65 0.23 -11.99
CA LYS A 163 -14.21 0.02 -12.02
C LYS A 163 -13.77 -1.33 -12.59
N VAL A 164 -14.62 -2.34 -12.50
CA VAL A 164 -14.31 -3.72 -12.95
C VAL A 164 -14.80 -4.03 -14.37
N GLN A 165 -15.38 -3.04 -15.07
CA GLN A 165 -15.72 -3.13 -16.49
C GLN A 165 -14.48 -2.91 -17.36
#